data_AF-A0A022Y4Y4-F1
#
_entry.id   AF-A0A022Y4Y4-F1
#
_cell.length_a   1.000
_cell.length_b   1.000
_cell.length_c   1.000
_cell.angle_alpha   90.00
_cell.angle_beta   90.00
_cell.angle_gamma   90.00
#
_symmetry.space_group_name_H-M   'P 1'
#
loop_
_entity.id
_entity.type
_entity.pdbx_description
1 polymer ?
#
loop_
_entity_poly.entity_id
_entity_poly.type
_entity_poly.pdbx_seq_one_letter_code
_entity_poly.pdbx_strand_id
1 'polypeptide(L)'
;PKDAIFYLKDSILYLHTGASKPVQKVFLDRSGFGQGKIGYLTGDGQLPSRWEVQGWTIDGAGNLKFKGKGLIACPSSDPKIKSWTVWADLGIATPGGNKGCLPFTAYTMKTKPVACKYT
;
A
#
# COMPACT_ATOMS: atom_id res chain seq x y z
N PRO A 1 -8.64 14.32 -9.42
CA PRO A 1 -9.25 12.99 -9.17
C PRO A 1 -9.68 12.90 -7.71
N LYS A 2 -10.91 12.47 -7.40
CA LYS A 2 -11.36 12.29 -6.00
C LYS A 2 -11.08 10.87 -5.48
N ASP A 3 -10.90 9.92 -6.39
CA ASP A 3 -10.67 8.51 -6.09
C ASP A 3 -9.43 8.00 -6.84
N ALA A 4 -8.83 6.95 -6.29
CA ALA A 4 -7.77 6.18 -6.91
C ALA A 4 -8.22 4.72 -7.03
N ILE A 5 -7.96 4.10 -8.17
CA ILE A 5 -8.34 2.71 -8.44
C ILE A 5 -7.07 1.89 -8.56
N PHE A 6 -7.03 0.78 -7.83
CA PHE A 6 -5.95 -0.18 -7.91
C PHE A 6 -6.42 -1.46 -8.59
N TYR A 7 -5.51 -2.12 -9.29
CA TYR A 7 -5.75 -3.46 -9.83
C TYR A 7 -4.66 -4.41 -9.38
N LEU A 8 -5.05 -5.66 -9.14
CA LEU A 8 -4.15 -6.74 -8.75
C LEU A 8 -3.84 -7.59 -9.99
N LYS A 9 -2.56 -7.76 -10.30
CA LYS A 9 -2.08 -8.62 -11.39
C LYS A 9 -0.82 -9.34 -10.92
N ASP A 10 -0.77 -10.67 -11.08
CA ASP A 10 0.40 -11.49 -10.73
C ASP A 10 0.93 -11.25 -9.30
N SER A 11 0.00 -11.08 -8.34
CA SER A 11 0.28 -10.73 -6.94
C SER A 11 0.98 -9.38 -6.72
N ILE A 12 0.94 -8.49 -7.71
CA ILE A 12 1.43 -7.10 -7.63
C ILE A 12 0.24 -6.15 -7.70
N LEU A 13 0.21 -5.17 -6.80
CA LEU A 13 -0.82 -4.14 -6.74
C LEU A 13 -0.36 -2.90 -7.51
N TYR A 14 -1.16 -2.49 -8.48
CA TYR A 14 -0.85 -1.38 -9.38
C TYR A 14 -1.87 -0.28 -9.26
N LEU A 15 -1.42 0.98 -9.37
CA LEU A 15 -2.32 2.10 -9.59
C LEU A 15 -2.82 2.08 -11.04
N HIS A 16 -4.13 2.21 -11.24
CA HIS A 16 -4.72 2.25 -12.55
C HIS A 16 -4.54 3.64 -13.21
N THR A 17 -3.62 3.74 -14.16
CA THR A 17 -3.29 4.99 -14.90
C THR A 17 -3.79 4.99 -16.36
N GLY A 18 -4.58 3.98 -16.74
CA GLY A 18 -5.02 3.78 -18.13
C GLY A 18 -3.86 3.44 -19.06
N ALA A 19 -3.87 4.00 -20.28
CA ALA A 19 -2.75 3.89 -21.24
C ALA A 19 -1.55 4.80 -20.89
N SER A 20 -1.68 5.61 -19.83
CA SER A 20 -0.65 6.57 -19.43
C SER A 20 0.49 5.85 -18.71
N LYS A 21 1.71 6.02 -19.22
CA LYS A 21 2.96 5.68 -18.53
C LYS A 21 3.50 6.93 -17.82
N PRO A 22 4.23 6.78 -16.70
CA PRO A 22 4.63 5.53 -16.07
C PRO A 22 3.54 4.89 -15.17
N VAL A 23 3.51 3.55 -15.16
CA VAL A 23 2.67 2.77 -14.23
C VAL A 23 3.27 2.85 -12.83
N GLN A 24 2.44 2.96 -11.79
CA GLN A 24 2.90 2.88 -10.40
C GLN A 24 2.54 1.54 -9.77
N LYS A 25 3.48 0.98 -9.00
CA LYS A 25 3.34 -0.28 -8.26
C LYS A 25 3.43 0.00 -6.77
N VAL A 26 2.63 -0.67 -5.96
CA VAL A 26 2.72 -0.57 -4.50
C VAL A 26 3.85 -1.47 -4.01
N PHE A 27 4.82 -0.88 -3.32
CA PHE A 27 5.88 -1.63 -2.65
C PHE A 27 5.63 -1.68 -1.14
N LEU A 28 6.28 -2.64 -0.50
CA LEU A 28 6.26 -2.85 0.93
C LEU A 28 7.66 -3.21 1.42
N ASP A 29 8.14 -2.57 2.49
CA ASP A 29 9.43 -2.86 3.12
C ASP A 29 9.20 -3.51 4.50
N ARG A 30 9.34 -4.84 4.57
CA ARG A 30 9.20 -5.63 5.82
C ARG A 30 10.51 -5.82 6.57
N SER A 31 11.60 -5.18 6.12
CA SER A 31 12.88 -5.29 6.81
C SER A 31 12.82 -4.67 8.21
N GLY A 32 13.81 -4.95 9.05
CA GLY A 32 13.91 -4.31 10.38
C GLY A 32 13.95 -2.78 10.33
N PHE A 33 14.40 -2.20 9.21
CA PHE A 33 14.39 -0.75 8.98
C PHE A 33 13.04 -0.26 8.44
N GLY A 34 12.41 -1.03 7.55
CA GLY A 34 11.15 -0.65 6.91
C GLY A 34 9.91 -0.89 7.75
N GLN A 35 9.91 -1.94 8.59
CA GLN A 35 8.87 -2.23 9.58
C GLN A 35 7.42 -2.22 9.05
N GLY A 36 7.24 -2.59 7.78
CA GLY A 36 5.92 -2.63 7.15
C GLY A 36 5.57 -1.38 6.35
N LYS A 37 6.54 -0.51 6.06
CA LYS A 37 6.32 0.70 5.26
C LYS A 37 5.74 0.34 3.90
N ILE A 38 4.65 1.00 3.52
CA ILE A 38 4.05 0.93 2.20
C ILE A 38 4.34 2.22 1.44
N GLY A 39 4.58 2.11 0.14
CA GLY A 39 4.73 3.25 -0.74
C GLY A 39 4.52 2.90 -2.20
N TYR A 40 4.85 3.83 -3.08
CA TYR A 40 4.69 3.68 -4.52
C TYR A 40 6.03 3.72 -5.23
N LEU A 41 6.21 2.84 -6.21
CA LEU A 41 7.33 2.82 -7.13
C LEU A 41 6.83 3.15 -8.53
N THR A 42 7.41 4.18 -9.14
CA THR A 42 6.99 4.70 -10.45
C THR A 42 7.86 4.11 -11.56
N GLY A 43 7.21 3.58 -12.60
CA GLY A 43 7.88 3.02 -13.76
C GLY A 43 8.43 1.61 -13.54
N ASP A 44 9.39 1.25 -14.38
CA ASP A 44 10.03 -0.08 -14.41
C ASP A 44 11.50 -0.03 -13.98
N GLY A 45 11.87 0.97 -13.17
CA GLY A 45 13.20 1.08 -12.58
C GLY A 45 13.52 -0.10 -11.65
N GLN A 46 14.81 -0.25 -11.33
CA GLN A 46 15.28 -1.30 -10.45
C GLN A 46 14.60 -1.24 -9.07
N LEU A 47 14.06 -2.38 -8.63
CA LEU A 47 13.48 -2.52 -7.31
C LEU A 47 14.60 -2.48 -6.25
N PRO A 48 14.53 -1.58 -5.25
CA PRO A 48 15.47 -1.60 -4.14
C PRO A 48 15.46 -2.94 -3.40
N SER A 49 16.63 -3.39 -2.93
CA SER A 49 16.84 -4.77 -2.46
C SER A 49 15.93 -5.23 -1.32
N ARG A 50 15.40 -4.31 -0.50
CA ARG A 50 14.54 -4.61 0.65
C ARG A 50 13.06 -4.45 0.35
N TRP A 51 12.72 -3.92 -0.82
CA TRP A 51 11.34 -3.63 -1.18
C TRP A 51 10.73 -4.83 -1.87
N GLU A 52 9.50 -5.13 -1.50
CA GLU A 52 8.72 -6.22 -2.04
C GLU A 52 7.51 -5.64 -2.77
N VAL A 53 7.31 -6.02 -4.03
CA VAL A 53 6.11 -5.64 -4.81
C VAL A 53 5.16 -6.82 -5.00
N GLN A 54 5.64 -8.05 -4.84
CA GLN A 54 4.86 -9.29 -4.96
C GLN A 54 4.42 -9.81 -3.58
N GLY A 55 3.20 -10.33 -3.51
CA GLY A 55 2.61 -10.90 -2.30
C GLY A 55 1.22 -10.35 -1.96
N TRP A 56 0.69 -9.43 -2.77
CA TRP A 56 -0.66 -8.93 -2.61
C TRP A 56 -1.68 -10.01 -3.01
N THR A 57 -2.71 -10.16 -2.19
CA THR A 57 -3.80 -11.14 -2.39
C THR A 57 -5.12 -10.57 -1.88
N ILE A 58 -6.23 -11.09 -2.40
CA ILE A 58 -7.57 -10.86 -1.84
C ILE A 58 -7.98 -12.17 -1.17
N ASP A 59 -8.31 -12.13 0.13
CA ASP A 59 -8.72 -13.32 0.87
C ASP A 59 -10.16 -13.75 0.54
N GLY A 60 -10.60 -14.89 1.09
CA GLY A 60 -11.95 -15.43 0.85
C GLY A 60 -13.09 -14.53 1.34
N ALA A 61 -12.79 -13.54 2.19
CA ALA A 61 -13.73 -12.53 2.65
C ALA A 61 -13.64 -11.22 1.87
N GLY A 62 -12.86 -11.17 0.77
CA GLY A 62 -12.75 -10.00 -0.10
C GLY A 62 -11.77 -8.94 0.40
N ASN A 63 -10.93 -9.24 1.40
CA ASN A 63 -10.01 -8.25 1.98
C ASN A 63 -8.64 -8.32 1.33
N LEU A 64 -8.07 -7.15 1.03
CA LEU A 64 -6.70 -7.02 0.57
C LEU A 64 -5.72 -7.35 1.70
N LYS A 65 -4.77 -8.23 1.40
CA LYS A 65 -3.69 -8.66 2.29
C LYS A 65 -2.36 -8.63 1.57
N PHE A 66 -1.28 -8.47 2.31
CA PHE A 66 0.07 -8.70 1.80
C PHE A 66 0.70 -9.87 2.54
N LYS A 67 0.95 -10.98 1.83
CA LYS A 67 1.47 -12.24 2.41
C LYS A 67 0.69 -12.67 3.67
N GLY A 68 -0.64 -12.58 3.58
CA GLY A 68 -1.57 -12.92 4.67
C GLY A 68 -1.68 -11.87 5.79
N LYS A 69 -0.88 -10.79 5.76
CA LYS A 69 -0.94 -9.72 6.75
C LYS A 69 -1.95 -8.65 6.37
N GLY A 70 -2.63 -8.12 7.39
CA GLY A 70 -3.55 -6.99 7.26
C GLY A 70 -2.81 -5.65 7.17
N LEU A 71 -3.58 -4.57 7.24
CA LEU A 71 -3.07 -3.21 7.19
C LEU A 71 -3.44 -2.47 8.48
N ILE A 72 -2.59 -1.52 8.83
CA ILE A 72 -2.77 -0.59 9.95
C ILE A 72 -2.64 0.83 9.43
N ALA A 73 -3.37 1.76 10.03
CA ALA A 73 -3.23 3.18 9.78
C ALA A 73 -2.46 3.79 10.96
N CYS A 74 -1.39 4.53 10.68
CA CYS A 74 -0.59 5.22 11.69
C CYS A 74 -0.74 6.73 11.54
N PRO A 75 -0.99 7.49 12.62
CA PRO A 75 -1.09 8.93 12.55
C PRO A 75 0.29 9.55 12.31
N SER A 76 0.31 10.78 11.80
CA SER A 76 1.53 11.58 11.78
C SER A 76 2.13 11.72 13.17
N SER A 77 3.46 11.72 13.26
CA SER A 77 4.17 12.04 14.50
C SER A 77 4.08 13.53 14.87
N ASP A 78 3.80 14.40 13.89
CA ASP A 78 3.52 15.81 14.14
C ASP A 78 2.05 16.00 14.52
N PRO A 79 1.73 16.42 15.76
CA PRO A 79 0.36 16.59 16.22
C PRO A 79 -0.42 17.69 15.47
N LYS A 80 0.26 18.57 14.73
CA LYS A 80 -0.39 19.59 13.88
C LYS A 80 -0.88 19.01 12.56
N ILE A 81 -0.36 17.85 12.15
CA ILE A 81 -0.71 17.21 10.89
C ILE A 81 -1.77 16.13 11.14
N LYS A 82 -3.00 16.38 10.68
CA LYS A 82 -4.14 15.45 10.81
C LYS A 82 -4.15 14.35 9.73
N SER A 83 -2.98 13.88 9.31
CA SER A 83 -2.86 12.83 8.28
C SER A 83 -2.51 11.49 8.89
N TRP A 84 -2.88 10.43 8.17
CA TRP A 84 -2.56 9.05 8.50
C TRP A 84 -1.83 8.40 7.33
N THR A 85 -0.90 7.50 7.63
CA THR A 85 -0.18 6.72 6.64
C THR A 85 -0.55 5.25 6.82
N VAL A 86 -0.72 4.53 5.72
CA VAL A 86 -1.03 3.08 5.75
C VAL A 86 0.27 2.27 5.80
N TRP A 87 0.30 1.26 6.67
CA TRP A 87 1.41 0.33 6.84
C TRP A 87 0.89 -1.10 6.86
N ALA A 88 1.77 -2.06 6.61
CA ALA A 88 1.47 -3.47 6.82
C ALA A 88 1.53 -3.82 8.30
N ASP A 89 0.56 -4.60 8.78
CA ASP A 89 0.56 -5.08 10.15
C ASP A 89 1.54 -6.24 10.33
N LEU A 90 2.75 -5.93 10.80
CA LEU A 90 3.79 -6.90 11.12
C LEU A 90 3.81 -7.31 12.59
N GLY A 91 2.82 -6.88 13.42
CA GLY A 91 2.82 -7.11 14.86
C GLY A 91 3.87 -6.29 15.63
N ILE A 92 4.38 -5.21 15.01
CA ILE A 92 5.33 -4.28 15.63
C ILE A 92 4.53 -3.19 16.34
N ALA A 93 4.76 -2.99 17.64
CA ALA A 93 3.99 -2.02 18.45
C ALA A 93 4.14 -0.56 17.98
N THR A 94 5.31 -0.19 17.46
CA THR A 94 5.62 1.17 16.99
C THR A 94 6.32 1.16 15.62
N PRO A 95 5.62 0.81 14.52
CA PRO A 95 6.24 0.64 13.22
C PRO A 95 6.77 1.97 12.69
N GLY A 96 8.05 2.03 12.36
CA GLY A 96 8.73 3.26 11.94
C GLY A 96 8.73 4.36 13.00
N GLY A 97 8.55 4.01 14.29
CA GLY A 97 8.43 4.96 15.39
C GLY A 97 7.03 5.58 15.56
N ASN A 98 6.06 5.21 14.72
CA ASN A 98 4.69 5.69 14.86
C ASN A 98 4.02 5.13 16.11
N LYS A 99 3.17 5.92 16.76
CA LYS A 99 2.38 5.52 17.94
C LYS A 99 0.89 5.72 17.65
N GLY A 100 0.04 4.94 18.33
CA GLY A 100 -1.41 5.05 18.15
C GLY A 100 -1.91 4.53 16.80
N CYS A 101 -1.19 3.58 16.20
CA CYS A 101 -1.64 2.95 14.96
C CYS A 101 -2.88 2.08 15.23
N LEU A 102 -3.83 2.09 14.30
CA LEU A 102 -5.09 1.37 14.39
C LEU A 102 -5.19 0.31 13.28
N PRO A 103 -5.59 -0.93 13.59
CA PRO A 103 -5.87 -1.93 12.56
C PRO A 103 -7.12 -1.55 11.80
N PHE A 104 -7.13 -1.84 10.49
CA PHE A 104 -8.33 -1.72 9.68
C PHE A 104 -8.39 -2.82 8.62
N THR A 105 -9.60 -3.06 8.12
CA THR A 105 -9.85 -4.02 7.05
C THR A 105 -9.96 -3.30 5.73
N ALA A 106 -9.02 -3.57 4.81
CA ALA A 106 -9.06 -3.07 3.45
C ALA A 106 -9.94 -3.96 2.57
N TYR A 107 -11.26 -3.79 2.67
CA TYR A 107 -12.21 -4.52 1.83
C TYR A 107 -12.14 -4.05 0.36
N THR A 108 -12.16 -4.99 -0.58
CA THR A 108 -12.06 -4.69 -2.01
C THR A 108 -13.43 -4.73 -2.69
N MET A 109 -13.65 -3.82 -3.63
CA MET A 109 -14.88 -3.77 -4.43
C MET A 109 -14.53 -3.69 -5.91
N LYS A 110 -15.25 -4.45 -6.73
CA LYS A 110 -15.17 -4.31 -8.19
C LYS A 110 -15.81 -2.98 -8.59
N THR A 111 -15.16 -2.26 -9.50
CA THR A 111 -15.66 -0.98 -10.02
C THR A 111 -15.31 -0.82 -11.48
N LYS A 112 -15.96 0.13 -12.16
CA LYS A 112 -15.56 0.54 -13.51
C LYS A 112 -14.29 1.39 -13.39
N PRO A 113 -13.17 0.99 -14.00
CA PRO A 113 -11.90 1.66 -13.80
C PRO A 113 -11.88 3.05 -14.46
N VAL A 114 -11.63 4.08 -13.64
CA VAL A 114 -11.31 5.45 -14.06
C VAL A 114 -9.81 5.67 -13.89
N ALA A 115 -9.13 6.03 -14.99
CA ALA A 115 -7.69 6.23 -14.99
C ALA A 115 -7.28 7.45 -14.14
N CYS A 116 -6.32 7.25 -13.25
CA CYS A 116 -5.67 8.34 -12.53
C CYS A 116 -4.64 9.02 -13.44
N LYS A 117 -4.74 10.34 -13.60
CA LYS A 117 -3.63 11.19 -14.07
C LYS A 117 -2.98 11.83 -12.85
N TYR A 118 -1.68 11.62 -12.71
CA TYR A 118 -0.85 12.34 -11.76
C TYR A 118 0.23 13.08 -12.57
N THR A 119 0.53 14.31 -12.18
CA THR A 119 1.56 15.17 -12.76
C THR A 119 2.72 15.27 -11.79
#